data_AF-A0A7G6ZAR7-F1
#
_entry.id   AF-A0A7G6ZAR7-F1
#
_cell.length_a   1.000
_cell.length_b   1.000
_cell.length_c   1.000
_cell.angle_alpha   90.00
_cell.angle_beta   90.00
_cell.angle_gamma   90.00
#
_symmetry.space_group_name_H-M   'P 1'
#
loop_
_entity.id
_entity.type
_entity.pdbx_description
1 polymer ?
#
loop_
_entity_poly.entity_id
_entity_poly.type
_entity_poly.pdbx_seq_one_letter_code
_entity_poly.pdbx_strand_id
1 'polypeptide(L)'
;MTDREELHLLSGAYALNALEGDEKARFEAYLLTSEEARAEVASLSDTAVLIGLSADPVAPPADLKARLMAQIAVTPQLAPLPAARPTLTAVPAVTTPQQDASAEAIRTASLGTPTRASTKATARWFTRPASILVAAAAAVALFVGGNILGLSAGNESQQQAAAISAIVAASDYQQAKADVSGGGKATFVWSVGLKKSAVVIDKLPKLAGGKTYELWYIDTASKATPAGIFDAASSGRTVSVLAGAMTEGDTLGITVEPSGGSKTPTTAPIVAVPSA
;
A
#
# COMPACT_ATOMS: atom_id res chain seq x y z
N MET A 1 39.18 5.39 11.42
CA MET A 1 38.07 5.00 10.53
C MET A 1 38.54 3.82 9.73
N THR A 2 37.77 2.74 9.68
CA THR A 2 38.08 1.60 8.81
C THR A 2 37.56 1.85 7.39
N ASP A 3 38.15 1.21 6.38
CA ASP A 3 37.70 1.30 4.97
C ASP A 3 36.20 0.95 4.83
N ARG A 4 35.68 0.05 5.69
CA ARG A 4 34.25 -0.27 5.76
C ARG A 4 33.38 0.85 6.33
N GLU A 5 33.86 1.56 7.34
CA GLU A 5 33.15 2.72 7.89
C GLU A 5 33.11 3.86 6.86
N GLU A 6 34.21 4.07 6.13
CA GLU A 6 34.28 5.03 5.02
C GLU A 6 33.27 4.71 3.92
N LEU A 7 33.20 3.43 3.50
CA LEU A 7 32.21 3.01 2.51
C LEU A 7 30.78 3.14 3.02
N HIS A 8 30.50 2.84 4.28
CA HIS A 8 29.15 2.94 4.85
C HIS A 8 28.60 4.38 4.77
N LEU A 9 29.44 5.39 4.97
CA LEU A 9 29.06 6.82 4.87
C LEU A 9 28.57 7.23 3.46
N LEU A 10 28.84 6.42 2.43
CA LEU A 10 28.42 6.69 1.06
C LEU A 10 26.96 6.29 0.77
N SER A 11 26.26 5.66 1.71
CA SER A 11 24.89 5.15 1.52
C SER A 11 23.90 6.23 1.07
N GLY A 12 23.98 7.44 1.66
CA GLY A 12 23.14 8.57 1.28
C GLY A 12 23.41 9.10 -0.13
N ALA A 13 24.69 9.23 -0.50
CA ALA A 13 25.06 9.64 -1.85
C ALA A 13 24.68 8.59 -2.89
N TYR A 14 24.82 7.30 -2.56
CA TYR A 14 24.38 6.21 -3.43
C TYR A 14 22.86 6.21 -3.61
N ALA A 15 22.08 6.39 -2.54
CA ALA A 15 20.61 6.42 -2.60
C ALA A 15 20.05 7.58 -3.45
N LEU A 16 20.78 8.70 -3.52
CA LEU A 16 20.47 9.83 -4.41
C LEU A 16 21.08 9.67 -5.82
N ASN A 17 21.71 8.52 -6.10
CA ASN A 17 22.42 8.22 -7.34
C ASN A 17 23.49 9.29 -7.68
N ALA A 18 24.21 9.76 -6.66
CA ALA A 18 25.26 10.78 -6.76
C ALA A 18 26.69 10.21 -6.82
N LEU A 19 26.86 8.89 -6.63
CA LEU A 19 28.17 8.24 -6.78
C LEU A 19 28.47 7.91 -8.24
N GLU A 20 29.72 8.08 -8.65
CA GLU A 20 30.20 7.82 -10.00
C GLU A 20 31.48 6.99 -10.01
N GLY A 21 31.79 6.38 -11.17
CA GLY A 21 33.06 5.69 -11.42
C GLY A 21 33.44 4.63 -10.38
N ASP A 22 34.72 4.67 -9.97
CA ASP A 22 35.31 3.70 -9.05
C ASP A 22 34.67 3.70 -7.66
N GLU A 23 34.19 4.86 -7.20
CA GLU A 23 33.55 5.01 -5.89
C GLU A 23 32.24 4.22 -5.86
N LYS A 24 31.40 4.38 -6.89
CA LYS A 24 30.17 3.59 -7.05
C LYS A 24 30.46 2.10 -7.10
N ALA A 25 31.46 1.68 -7.89
CA ALA A 25 31.81 0.26 -8.03
C ALA A 25 32.28 -0.36 -6.70
N ARG A 26 33.08 0.36 -5.91
CA ARG A 26 33.52 -0.09 -4.57
C ARG A 26 32.35 -0.21 -3.60
N PHE A 27 31.45 0.77 -3.60
CA PHE A 27 30.27 0.73 -2.75
C PHE A 27 29.31 -0.41 -3.14
N GLU A 28 29.08 -0.64 -4.44
CA GLU A 28 28.27 -1.77 -4.92
C GLU A 28 28.86 -3.13 -4.52
N ALA A 29 30.19 -3.29 -4.58
CA ALA A 29 30.86 -4.48 -4.08
C ALA A 29 30.65 -4.65 -2.55
N TYR A 30 30.69 -3.55 -1.80
CA TYR A 30 30.41 -3.57 -0.36
C TYR A 30 28.96 -3.97 -0.05
N LEU A 31 27.96 -3.50 -0.82
CA LEU A 31 26.55 -3.87 -0.67
C LEU A 31 26.31 -5.39 -0.75
N LEU A 32 27.09 -6.12 -1.56
CA LEU A 32 27.00 -7.58 -1.64
C LEU A 32 27.39 -8.28 -0.33
N THR A 33 28.15 -7.61 0.53
CA THR A 33 28.71 -8.19 1.76
C THR A 33 28.07 -7.67 3.04
N SER A 34 27.27 -6.61 2.98
CA SER A 34 26.70 -5.93 4.15
C SER A 34 25.18 -5.84 4.07
N GLU A 35 24.48 -6.51 4.99
CA GLU A 35 23.03 -6.41 5.11
C GLU A 35 22.58 -5.05 5.65
N GLU A 36 23.34 -4.50 6.58
CA GLU A 36 23.10 -3.18 7.17
C GLU A 36 23.13 -2.08 6.10
N ALA A 37 24.15 -2.08 5.24
CA ALA A 37 24.25 -1.11 4.15
C ALA A 37 23.12 -1.26 3.12
N ARG A 38 22.69 -2.51 2.84
CA ARG A 38 21.53 -2.75 1.97
C ARG A 38 20.23 -2.22 2.58
N ALA A 39 20.02 -2.44 3.88
CA ALA A 39 18.84 -1.95 4.59
C ALA A 39 18.82 -0.41 4.64
N GLU A 40 19.97 0.22 4.89
CA GLU A 40 20.10 1.68 4.92
C GLU A 40 19.83 2.29 3.54
N VAL A 41 20.49 1.78 2.48
CA VAL A 41 20.26 2.24 1.11
C VAL A 41 18.80 2.10 0.69
N ALA A 42 18.15 0.98 1.04
CA ALA A 42 16.73 0.79 0.75
C ALA A 42 15.88 1.89 1.41
N SER A 43 16.09 2.12 2.71
CA SER A 43 15.37 3.16 3.46
C SER A 43 15.61 4.57 2.92
N LEU A 44 16.85 4.89 2.54
CA LEU A 44 17.22 6.19 1.98
C LEU A 44 16.66 6.36 0.56
N SER A 45 16.64 5.30 -0.24
CA SER A 45 16.05 5.31 -1.60
C SER A 45 14.55 5.54 -1.54
N ASP A 46 13.84 4.91 -0.60
CA ASP A 46 12.41 5.15 -0.37
C ASP A 46 12.14 6.62 0.01
N THR A 47 13.03 7.23 0.80
CA THR A 47 12.96 8.66 1.12
C THR A 47 13.22 9.53 -0.10
N ALA A 48 14.19 9.17 -0.94
CA ALA A 48 14.50 9.87 -2.18
C ALA A 48 13.30 9.91 -3.14
N VAL A 49 12.49 8.83 -3.19
CA VAL A 49 11.22 8.81 -3.95
C VAL A 49 10.28 9.91 -3.48
N LEU A 50 10.10 10.09 -2.16
CA LEU A 50 9.23 11.15 -1.62
C LEU A 50 9.71 12.56 -1.99
N ILE A 51 11.03 12.77 -2.01
CA ILE A 51 11.63 14.03 -2.47
C ILE A 51 11.32 14.24 -3.96
N GLY A 52 11.50 13.20 -4.78
CA GLY A 52 11.21 13.24 -6.22
C GLY A 52 9.76 13.59 -6.55
N LEU A 53 8.80 13.04 -5.78
CA LEU A 53 7.37 13.35 -5.95
C LEU A 53 6.99 14.81 -5.67
N SER A 54 7.87 15.54 -4.96
CA SER A 54 7.67 16.97 -4.68
C SER A 54 8.02 17.85 -5.89
N ALA A 55 8.90 17.38 -6.79
CA ALA A 55 9.34 18.15 -7.94
C ALA A 55 8.22 18.33 -8.96
N ASP A 56 8.14 19.51 -9.58
CA ASP A 56 7.15 19.76 -10.63
C ASP A 56 7.50 18.97 -11.91
N PRO A 57 6.57 18.18 -12.47
CA PRO A 57 6.84 17.42 -13.68
C PRO A 57 7.16 18.35 -14.83
N VAL A 58 8.29 18.11 -15.49
CA VAL A 58 8.65 18.80 -16.72
C VAL A 58 8.30 17.88 -17.88
N ALA A 59 7.52 18.39 -18.82
CA ALA A 59 7.14 17.62 -20.00
C ALA A 59 8.41 17.28 -20.81
N PRO A 60 8.69 15.98 -21.06
CA PRO A 60 9.80 15.61 -21.93
C PRO A 60 9.51 16.02 -23.38
N PRO A 61 10.55 16.10 -24.25
CA PRO A 61 10.35 16.29 -25.68
C PRO A 61 9.35 15.27 -26.25
N ALA A 62 8.43 15.74 -27.10
CA ALA A 62 7.32 14.91 -27.60
C ALA A 62 7.79 13.68 -28.39
N ASP A 63 9.00 13.73 -28.97
CA ASP A 63 9.64 12.66 -29.72
C ASP A 63 10.41 11.66 -28.82
N LEU A 64 10.62 11.95 -27.53
CA LEU A 64 11.47 11.14 -26.65
C LEU A 64 11.00 9.69 -26.58
N LYS A 65 9.69 9.47 -26.43
CA LYS A 65 9.11 8.12 -26.38
C LYS A 65 9.34 7.37 -27.69
N ALA A 66 9.09 8.03 -28.83
CA ALA A 66 9.27 7.41 -30.14
C ALA A 66 10.74 7.05 -30.40
N ARG A 67 11.67 7.94 -30.02
CA ARG A 67 13.12 7.71 -30.11
C ARG A 67 13.57 6.57 -29.22
N LEU A 68 13.12 6.53 -27.97
CA LEU A 68 13.46 5.47 -27.03
C LEU A 68 12.94 4.11 -27.53
N MET A 69 11.69 4.05 -28.01
CA MET A 69 11.10 2.83 -28.55
C MET A 69 11.84 2.36 -29.82
N ALA A 70 12.24 3.27 -30.71
CA ALA A 70 13.05 2.93 -31.88
C ALA A 70 14.43 2.37 -31.48
N GLN A 71 15.07 2.94 -30.45
CA GLN A 71 16.35 2.46 -29.94
C GLN A 71 16.21 1.08 -29.26
N ILE A 72 15.17 0.87 -28.47
CA ILE A 72 14.88 -0.43 -27.83
C ILE A 72 14.67 -1.52 -28.89
N ALA A 73 13.94 -1.22 -29.97
CA ALA A 73 13.63 -2.19 -31.02
C ALA A 73 14.88 -2.76 -31.73
N VAL A 74 15.97 -2.00 -31.78
CA VAL A 74 17.24 -2.42 -32.43
C VAL A 74 18.32 -2.84 -31.44
N THR A 75 18.13 -2.60 -30.14
CA THR A 75 19.12 -2.94 -29.10
C THR A 75 18.96 -4.41 -28.71
N PRO A 76 19.98 -5.27 -28.94
CA PRO A 76 19.91 -6.67 -28.52
C PRO A 76 19.67 -6.76 -27.01
N GLN A 77 18.59 -7.42 -26.61
CA GLN A 77 18.28 -7.66 -25.20
C GLN A 77 19.07 -8.88 -24.71
N LEU A 78 19.55 -8.81 -23.46
CA LEU A 78 20.13 -9.98 -22.81
C LEU A 78 19.06 -11.08 -22.69
N ALA A 79 19.50 -12.33 -22.74
CA ALA A 79 18.62 -13.46 -22.48
C ALA A 79 17.97 -13.30 -21.09
N PRO A 80 16.66 -13.57 -20.94
CA PRO A 80 16.04 -13.56 -19.62
C PRO A 80 16.84 -14.45 -18.67
N LEU A 81 17.20 -13.91 -17.50
CA LEU A 81 17.79 -14.74 -16.45
C LEU A 81 16.81 -15.90 -16.18
N PRO A 82 17.29 -17.15 -16.10
CA PRO A 82 16.42 -18.28 -15.80
C PRO A 82 15.68 -17.95 -14.51
N ALA A 83 14.34 -17.86 -14.59
CA ALA A 83 13.51 -17.65 -13.42
C ALA A 83 13.97 -18.68 -12.37
N ALA A 84 14.43 -18.19 -11.22
CA ALA A 84 14.69 -19.03 -10.08
C ALA A 84 13.36 -19.71 -9.76
N ARG A 85 13.15 -20.91 -10.30
CA ARG A 85 12.07 -21.78 -9.86
C ARG A 85 12.29 -21.89 -8.35
N PRO A 86 11.35 -21.48 -7.48
CA PRO A 86 11.45 -21.83 -6.09
C PRO A 86 11.63 -23.34 -6.08
N THR A 87 12.83 -23.78 -5.69
CA THR A 87 13.08 -25.19 -5.47
C THR A 87 12.23 -25.48 -4.24
N LEU A 88 11.01 -25.96 -4.49
CA LEU A 88 10.26 -26.67 -3.47
C LEU A 88 11.17 -27.83 -3.11
N THR A 89 12.02 -27.63 -2.12
CA THR A 89 12.73 -28.69 -1.45
C THR A 89 11.59 -29.54 -0.90
N ALA A 90 11.29 -30.63 -1.59
CA ALA A 90 10.30 -31.59 -1.12
C ALA A 90 10.76 -31.97 0.28
N VAL A 91 10.00 -31.55 1.29
CA VAL A 91 10.15 -32.04 2.64
C VAL A 91 10.10 -33.56 2.51
N PRO A 92 11.13 -34.30 2.96
CA PRO A 92 11.08 -35.75 2.87
C PRO A 92 9.84 -36.21 3.62
N ALA A 93 8.97 -36.94 2.92
CA ALA A 93 7.81 -37.55 3.50
C ALA A 93 8.28 -38.42 4.67
N VAL A 94 7.92 -38.00 5.89
CA VAL A 94 8.10 -38.82 7.08
C VAL A 94 7.33 -40.11 6.81
N THR A 95 8.08 -41.19 6.60
CA THR A 95 7.54 -42.53 6.48
C THR A 95 7.14 -42.96 7.87
N THR A 96 5.86 -42.87 8.20
CA THR A 96 5.29 -43.56 9.37
C THR A 96 5.44 -45.06 9.17
N PRO A 97 6.11 -45.79 10.09
CA PRO A 97 6.15 -47.25 10.03
C PRO A 97 4.76 -47.82 10.24
N GLN A 98 4.37 -48.68 9.30
CA GLN A 98 3.23 -49.57 9.38
C GLN A 98 3.46 -50.61 10.49
N GLN A 99 2.52 -50.72 11.42
CA GLN A 99 2.47 -51.83 12.38
C GLN A 99 1.05 -52.41 12.39
N ASP A 100 1.01 -53.70 12.09
CA ASP A 100 -0.15 -54.56 11.82
C ASP A 100 -1.21 -54.56 12.93
N ALA A 101 -2.49 -54.65 12.56
CA ALA A 101 -3.38 -55.75 12.97
C ALA A 101 -4.83 -55.57 12.44
N SER A 102 -5.25 -56.59 11.67
CA SER A 102 -6.59 -57.19 11.65
C SER A 102 -7.77 -56.39 11.12
N ALA A 103 -8.01 -56.59 9.82
CA ALA A 103 -9.33 -56.52 9.21
C ALA A 103 -10.08 -57.83 9.42
N GLU A 104 -11.26 -57.81 10.04
CA GLU A 104 -12.31 -58.78 9.68
C GLU A 104 -13.73 -58.25 9.94
N ALA A 105 -14.50 -58.20 8.85
CA ALA A 105 -15.94 -58.44 8.70
C ALA A 105 -16.98 -57.51 9.38
N ILE A 106 -17.86 -56.94 8.54
CA ILE A 106 -19.29 -57.29 8.35
C ILE A 106 -19.91 -56.16 7.50
N ARG A 107 -20.00 -56.33 6.17
CA ARG A 107 -21.21 -56.76 5.40
C ARG A 107 -22.40 -55.78 5.46
N THR A 108 -22.59 -55.10 4.32
CA THR A 108 -23.85 -54.93 3.54
C THR A 108 -25.18 -54.74 4.28
N ALA A 109 -25.86 -53.60 4.05
CA ALA A 109 -27.27 -53.56 3.64
C ALA A 109 -27.73 -52.19 3.10
N SER A 110 -27.92 -52.13 1.77
CA SER A 110 -29.09 -51.64 1.02
C SER A 110 -29.84 -50.33 1.37
N LEU A 111 -29.75 -49.39 0.41
CA LEU A 111 -30.77 -48.58 -0.29
C LEU A 111 -32.16 -48.31 0.32
N GLY A 112 -32.56 -47.03 0.26
CA GLY A 112 -33.96 -46.57 0.15
C GLY A 112 -34.08 -45.07 -0.12
N THR A 113 -34.60 -44.68 -1.29
CA THR A 113 -35.18 -43.34 -1.61
C THR A 113 -36.70 -43.44 -1.37
N PRO A 114 -37.48 -42.37 -1.02
CA PRO A 114 -37.91 -41.36 -2.02
C PRO A 114 -38.42 -39.96 -1.51
N THR A 115 -38.47 -39.00 -2.45
CA THR A 115 -39.52 -37.97 -2.75
C THR A 115 -39.78 -36.68 -1.92
N ARG A 116 -39.96 -35.61 -2.75
CA ARG A 116 -40.57 -34.26 -2.64
C ARG A 116 -41.56 -33.97 -1.48
N ALA A 117 -41.51 -32.74 -0.95
CA ALA A 117 -42.48 -31.65 -1.22
C ALA A 117 -42.54 -30.58 -0.10
N SER A 118 -42.60 -29.31 -0.53
CA SER A 118 -43.36 -28.17 0.05
C SER A 118 -43.04 -27.65 1.46
N THR A 119 -43.25 -26.39 1.85
CA THR A 119 -43.44 -25.03 1.28
C THR A 119 -43.63 -24.12 2.54
N LYS A 120 -43.39 -22.79 2.42
CA LYS A 120 -43.95 -21.66 3.23
C LYS A 120 -43.18 -21.30 4.51
N ALA A 121 -42.55 -20.11 4.54
CA ALA A 121 -43.09 -18.81 5.00
C ALA A 121 -43.04 -18.70 6.55
N THR A 122 -42.73 -17.59 7.22
CA THR A 122 -43.06 -16.19 6.95
C THR A 122 -42.29 -15.27 7.92
N ALA A 123 -42.30 -13.99 7.58
CA ALA A 123 -41.80 -12.84 8.30
C ALA A 123 -42.31 -12.63 9.74
N ARG A 124 -41.56 -11.76 10.45
CA ARG A 124 -41.94 -10.75 11.46
C ARG A 124 -41.26 -10.96 12.81
N TRP A 125 -40.28 -10.11 13.11
CA TRP A 125 -39.96 -9.77 14.49
C TRP A 125 -39.52 -8.31 14.61
N PHE A 126 -40.49 -7.40 14.65
CA PHE A 126 -40.31 -6.09 15.28
C PHE A 126 -41.58 -5.69 16.01
N THR A 127 -41.45 -5.47 17.32
CA THR A 127 -42.14 -4.46 18.18
C THR A 127 -41.67 -4.70 19.63
N ARG A 128 -40.66 -3.96 20.13
CA ARG A 128 -40.69 -2.79 21.07
C ARG A 128 -40.99 -3.16 22.56
N PRO A 129 -40.68 -2.34 23.61
CA PRO A 129 -39.80 -1.14 23.75
C PRO A 129 -38.87 -1.14 25.02
N ALA A 130 -38.01 -0.09 25.15
CA ALA A 130 -37.42 0.54 26.38
C ALA A 130 -36.77 -0.38 27.46
N SER A 131 -35.62 -0.13 28.10
CA SER A 131 -34.78 1.04 28.34
C SER A 131 -33.60 0.56 29.25
N ILE A 132 -32.48 1.31 29.23
CA ILE A 132 -31.52 1.48 30.36
C ILE A 132 -30.40 0.41 30.56
N LEU A 133 -29.19 0.88 30.23
CA LEU A 133 -27.91 0.80 30.97
C LEU A 133 -26.79 -0.18 30.57
N VAL A 134 -25.60 0.45 30.56
CA VAL A 134 -24.21 -0.04 30.52
C VAL A 134 -23.71 -0.57 29.18
N ALA A 135 -23.30 0.35 28.30
CA ALA A 135 -22.44 0.04 27.17
C ALA A 135 -21.06 -0.42 27.66
N ALA A 136 -20.92 -1.73 27.85
CA ALA A 136 -19.65 -2.41 27.70
C ALA A 136 -19.34 -2.49 26.19
N ALA A 137 -18.38 -1.70 25.72
CA ALA A 137 -17.70 -1.93 24.43
C ALA A 137 -16.39 -1.12 24.35
N ALA A 138 -15.55 -1.19 25.37
CA ALA A 138 -14.12 -0.90 25.23
C ALA A 138 -13.46 -2.07 24.47
N ALA A 139 -13.72 -2.20 23.17
CA ALA A 139 -13.07 -3.21 22.31
C ALA A 139 -13.06 -2.90 20.81
N VAL A 140 -13.40 -1.67 20.36
CA VAL A 140 -13.25 -1.25 18.95
C VAL A 140 -12.33 -0.03 18.78
N ALA A 141 -11.88 0.57 19.88
CA ALA A 141 -11.00 1.74 19.87
C ALA A 141 -9.50 1.43 19.62
N LEU A 142 -9.15 0.19 19.23
CA LEU A 142 -7.75 -0.23 19.03
C LEU A 142 -7.41 -0.65 17.60
N PHE A 143 -8.32 -0.54 16.64
CA PHE A 143 -8.03 -0.98 15.26
C PHE A 143 -7.93 0.14 14.22
N VAL A 144 -8.21 1.40 14.56
CA VAL A 144 -8.03 2.53 13.63
C VAL A 144 -7.60 3.76 14.45
N GLY A 145 -6.31 4.09 14.44
CA GLY A 145 -5.79 5.36 14.98
C GLY A 145 -5.50 5.42 16.48
N GLY A 146 -4.83 4.41 17.05
CA GLY A 146 -4.37 4.41 18.44
C GLY A 146 -2.88 4.70 18.55
N ASN A 147 -2.53 5.96 18.84
CA ASN A 147 -1.17 6.38 19.22
C ASN A 147 -0.68 5.57 20.44
N ILE A 148 0.34 4.73 20.24
CA ILE A 148 1.13 4.13 21.34
C ILE A 148 2.59 4.57 21.16
N LEU A 149 2.90 5.71 21.78
CA LEU A 149 4.19 6.08 22.39
C LEU A 149 5.48 5.62 21.68
N GLY A 150 5.96 6.43 20.75
CA GLY A 150 7.39 6.76 20.56
C GLY A 150 8.35 5.71 19.96
N LEU A 151 8.03 4.42 20.00
CA LEU A 151 8.88 3.35 19.44
C LEU A 151 8.41 2.86 18.06
N SER A 152 7.18 3.17 17.64
CA SER A 152 6.60 2.74 16.34
C SER A 152 6.59 3.83 15.26
N ALA A 153 6.76 5.11 15.62
CA ALA A 153 6.65 6.22 14.67
C ALA A 153 7.72 6.17 13.55
N GLY A 154 8.92 5.66 13.85
CA GLY A 154 9.95 5.41 12.85
C GLY A 154 9.50 4.37 11.82
N ASN A 155 8.96 3.25 12.29
CA ASN A 155 8.51 2.15 11.43
C ASN A 155 7.33 2.56 10.53
N GLU A 156 6.37 3.35 11.03
CA GLU A 156 5.23 3.79 10.22
C GLU A 156 5.66 4.69 9.05
N SER A 157 6.54 5.67 9.32
CA SER A 157 7.06 6.55 8.27
C SER A 157 7.86 5.79 7.21
N GLN A 158 8.66 4.81 7.65
CA GLN A 158 9.44 3.96 6.76
C GLN A 158 8.55 3.02 5.94
N GLN A 159 7.50 2.45 6.53
CA GLN A 159 6.52 1.62 5.83
C GLN A 159 5.74 2.40 4.77
N GLN A 160 5.38 3.65 5.05
CA GLN A 160 4.72 4.53 4.07
C GLN A 160 5.65 4.84 2.89
N ALA A 161 6.90 5.18 3.16
CA ALA A 161 7.90 5.45 2.12
C ALA A 161 8.11 4.21 1.23
N ALA A 162 8.27 3.02 1.84
CA ALA A 162 8.40 1.76 1.11
C ALA A 162 7.15 1.41 0.28
N ALA A 163 5.95 1.69 0.80
CA ALA A 163 4.70 1.46 0.06
C ALA A 163 4.59 2.36 -1.17
N ILE A 164 5.00 3.62 -1.07
CA ILE A 164 5.03 4.57 -2.19
C ILE A 164 6.10 4.20 -3.20
N SER A 165 7.29 3.83 -2.73
CA SER A 165 8.39 3.32 -3.56
C SER A 165 7.95 2.13 -4.41
N ALA A 166 7.23 1.17 -3.81
CA ALA A 166 6.65 0.04 -4.54
C ALA A 166 5.61 0.45 -5.61
N ILE A 167 4.80 1.49 -5.36
CA ILE A 167 3.87 2.03 -6.35
C ILE A 167 4.63 2.68 -7.51
N VAL A 168 5.64 3.50 -7.23
CA VAL A 168 6.44 4.21 -8.24
C VAL A 168 7.27 3.25 -9.09
N ALA A 169 7.72 2.13 -8.52
CA ALA A 169 8.44 1.08 -9.23
C ALA A 169 7.53 0.19 -10.10
N ALA A 170 6.20 0.30 -9.99
CA ALA A 170 5.26 -0.51 -10.75
C ALA A 170 5.28 -0.14 -12.24
N SER A 171 5.11 -1.14 -13.11
CA SER A 171 5.10 -0.93 -14.57
C SER A 171 3.90 -0.11 -15.06
N ASP A 172 2.82 -0.12 -14.30
CA ASP A 172 1.57 0.62 -14.55
C ASP A 172 1.42 1.84 -13.63
N TYR A 173 2.53 2.34 -13.09
CA TYR A 173 2.57 3.56 -12.29
C TYR A 173 1.90 4.73 -13.00
N GLN A 174 1.03 5.43 -12.27
CA GLN A 174 0.43 6.68 -12.68
C GLN A 174 0.48 7.70 -11.55
N GLN A 175 0.45 8.98 -11.94
CA GLN A 175 0.45 10.10 -11.01
C GLN A 175 -0.42 11.25 -11.51
N ALA A 176 -0.95 12.02 -10.57
CA ALA A 176 -1.63 13.27 -10.84
C ALA A 176 -1.41 14.26 -9.69
N LYS A 177 -1.27 15.54 -10.05
CA LYS A 177 -1.16 16.63 -9.08
C LYS A 177 -2.44 17.45 -9.07
N ALA A 178 -2.83 17.91 -7.89
CA ALA A 178 -3.98 18.79 -7.70
C ALA A 178 -3.67 19.83 -6.61
N ASP A 179 -4.20 21.04 -6.77
CA ASP A 179 -4.18 22.03 -5.70
C ASP A 179 -5.24 21.69 -4.65
N VAL A 180 -4.88 21.83 -3.38
CA VAL A 180 -5.80 21.57 -2.26
C VAL A 180 -6.56 22.85 -1.95
N SER A 181 -7.89 22.80 -1.95
CA SER A 181 -8.70 23.95 -1.53
C SER A 181 -8.35 24.34 -0.08
N GLY A 182 -8.01 25.61 0.14
CA GLY A 182 -7.48 26.11 1.41
C GLY A 182 -5.94 26.17 1.50
N GLY A 183 -5.23 25.60 0.52
CA GLY A 183 -3.79 25.72 0.38
C GLY A 183 -3.07 24.37 0.36
N GLY A 184 -1.90 24.36 -0.27
CA GLY A 184 -1.07 23.16 -0.44
C GLY A 184 -1.26 22.50 -1.79
N LYS A 185 -0.41 21.50 -2.07
CA LYS A 185 -0.41 20.74 -3.33
C LYS A 185 -0.36 19.26 -3.03
N ALA A 186 -1.32 18.51 -3.57
CA ALA A 186 -1.40 17.06 -3.43
C ALA A 186 -0.85 16.40 -4.70
N THR A 187 0.00 15.39 -4.51
CA THR A 187 0.49 14.48 -5.54
C THR A 187 -0.04 13.10 -5.23
N PHE A 188 -0.99 12.62 -6.03
CA PHE A 188 -1.49 11.27 -5.97
C PHE A 188 -0.63 10.37 -6.84
N VAL A 189 -0.37 9.16 -6.33
CA VAL A 189 0.35 8.10 -7.03
C VAL A 189 -0.43 6.81 -6.90
N TRP A 190 -0.47 6.01 -7.97
CA TRP A 190 -1.17 4.74 -7.93
C TRP A 190 -0.66 3.71 -8.94
N SER A 191 -1.03 2.46 -8.69
CA SER A 191 -0.91 1.31 -9.59
C SER A 191 -2.16 0.46 -9.44
N VAL A 192 -2.88 0.24 -10.55
CA VAL A 192 -4.11 -0.58 -10.57
C VAL A 192 -3.75 -2.06 -10.44
N GLY A 193 -2.65 -2.49 -11.05
CA GLY A 193 -2.10 -3.85 -10.94
C GLY A 193 -1.70 -4.22 -9.51
N LEU A 194 -1.11 -3.29 -8.76
CA LEU A 194 -0.84 -3.47 -7.33
C LEU A 194 -2.06 -3.20 -6.44
N LYS A 195 -3.12 -2.60 -6.97
CA LYS A 195 -4.30 -2.11 -6.24
C LYS A 195 -3.97 -1.16 -5.10
N LYS A 196 -2.91 -0.36 -5.28
CA LYS A 196 -2.37 0.54 -4.27
C LYS A 196 -2.40 1.97 -4.76
N SER A 197 -2.69 2.89 -3.84
CA SER A 197 -2.55 4.32 -4.07
C SER A 197 -2.07 5.04 -2.81
N ALA A 198 -1.48 6.21 -3.00
CA ALA A 198 -1.01 7.07 -1.93
C ALA A 198 -1.10 8.54 -2.35
N VAL A 199 -1.04 9.42 -1.37
CA VAL A 199 -0.96 10.86 -1.57
C VAL A 199 0.19 11.45 -0.77
N VAL A 200 0.95 12.34 -1.40
CA VAL A 200 1.94 13.22 -0.77
C VAL A 200 1.42 14.64 -0.88
N ILE A 201 1.31 15.35 0.24
CA ILE A 201 0.74 16.70 0.29
C ILE A 201 1.75 17.65 0.91
N ASP A 202 2.10 18.70 0.17
CA ASP A 202 2.94 19.79 0.63
C ASP A 202 2.11 20.95 1.15
N LYS A 203 2.51 21.50 2.30
CA LYS A 203 1.94 22.71 2.92
C LYS A 203 0.44 22.61 3.20
N LEU A 204 -0.01 21.43 3.65
CA LEU A 204 -1.40 21.23 4.03
C LEU A 204 -1.75 22.05 5.28
N PRO A 205 -2.81 22.87 5.26
CA PRO A 205 -3.23 23.65 6.42
C PRO A 205 -3.61 22.77 7.62
N LYS A 206 -3.32 23.26 8.83
CA LYS A 206 -3.82 22.62 10.05
C LYS A 206 -5.30 22.94 10.22
N LEU A 207 -6.12 21.91 10.41
CA LEU A 207 -7.54 22.05 10.70
C LEU A 207 -7.80 22.49 12.15
N ALA A 208 -8.95 23.13 12.37
CA ALA A 208 -9.45 23.42 13.71
C ALA A 208 -9.72 22.12 14.50
N GLY A 209 -9.75 22.23 15.83
CA GLY A 209 -10.00 21.08 16.70
C GLY A 209 -11.31 20.36 16.38
N GLY A 210 -11.31 19.02 16.47
CA GLY A 210 -12.47 18.18 16.18
C GLY A 210 -12.69 17.88 14.69
N LYS A 211 -11.72 18.20 13.83
CA LYS A 211 -11.73 17.89 12.39
C LYS A 211 -10.50 17.09 12.00
N THR A 212 -10.61 16.32 10.93
CA THR A 212 -9.51 15.58 10.29
C THR A 212 -9.69 15.60 8.77
N TYR A 213 -8.66 15.25 8.02
CA TYR A 213 -8.80 14.98 6.59
C TYR A 213 -9.13 13.51 6.37
N GLU A 214 -9.99 13.23 5.40
CA GLU A 214 -10.34 11.87 5.03
C GLU A 214 -10.13 11.63 3.53
N LEU A 215 -9.54 10.48 3.22
CA LEU A 215 -9.31 9.97 1.88
C LEU A 215 -10.50 9.11 1.45
N TRP A 216 -10.82 9.17 0.18
CA TRP A 216 -11.93 8.42 -0.39
C TRP A 216 -11.55 7.77 -1.72
N TYR A 217 -12.02 6.55 -1.92
CA TYR A 217 -12.23 6.00 -3.26
C TYR A 217 -13.69 6.26 -3.65
N ILE A 218 -13.90 6.97 -4.75
CA ILE A 218 -15.23 7.28 -5.29
C ILE A 218 -15.38 6.51 -6.59
N ASP A 219 -16.26 5.51 -6.61
CA ASP A 219 -16.46 4.68 -7.79
C ASP A 219 -17.25 5.42 -8.89
N THR A 220 -17.38 4.78 -10.06
CA THR A 220 -18.12 5.32 -11.21
C THR A 220 -19.63 5.50 -10.94
N ALA A 221 -20.18 4.86 -9.90
CA ALA A 221 -21.55 5.06 -9.43
C ALA A 221 -21.64 6.18 -8.38
N SER A 222 -20.58 6.96 -8.17
CA SER A 222 -20.45 8.04 -7.19
C SER A 222 -20.56 7.57 -5.74
N LYS A 223 -20.34 6.29 -5.45
CA LYS A 223 -20.28 5.78 -4.08
C LYS A 223 -18.88 5.99 -3.52
N ALA A 224 -18.79 6.86 -2.53
CA ALA A 224 -17.56 7.10 -1.77
C ALA A 224 -17.34 6.01 -0.71
N THR A 225 -16.13 5.47 -0.65
CA THR A 225 -15.67 4.49 0.34
C THR A 225 -14.48 5.09 1.11
N PRO A 226 -14.52 5.11 2.46
CA PRO A 226 -13.41 5.63 3.26
C PRO A 226 -12.11 4.89 2.96
N ALA A 227 -11.05 5.64 2.73
CA ALA A 227 -9.73 5.14 2.37
C ALA A 227 -8.64 5.60 3.36
N GLY A 228 -9.04 6.07 4.54
CA GLY A 228 -8.14 6.45 5.63
C GLY A 228 -8.30 7.91 6.04
N ILE A 229 -7.86 8.21 7.25
CA ILE A 229 -7.87 9.56 7.83
C ILE A 229 -6.44 10.00 8.14
N PHE A 230 -6.20 11.31 8.14
CA PHE A 230 -4.89 11.87 8.44
C PHE A 230 -5.01 13.34 8.87
N ASP A 231 -3.98 13.80 9.57
CA ASP A 231 -3.86 15.20 9.96
C ASP A 231 -2.68 15.87 9.24
N ALA A 232 -2.70 17.20 9.17
CA ALA A 232 -1.57 17.96 8.65
C ALA A 232 -0.34 17.75 9.54
N ALA A 233 0.75 17.30 8.93
CA ALA A 233 2.01 17.08 9.63
C ALA A 233 2.66 18.41 10.00
N SER A 234 3.28 18.46 11.18
CA SER A 234 4.03 19.64 11.65
C SER A 234 5.27 19.94 10.79
N SER A 235 5.81 18.94 10.09
CA SER A 235 6.91 19.06 9.13
C SER A 235 6.54 19.84 7.86
N GLY A 236 5.25 20.10 7.63
CA GLY A 236 4.76 20.72 6.40
C GLY A 236 4.59 19.76 5.23
N ARG A 237 4.94 18.48 5.38
CA ARG A 237 4.67 17.43 4.39
C ARG A 237 3.92 16.28 5.03
N THR A 238 2.74 16.00 4.49
CA THR A 238 1.90 14.89 4.92
C THR A 238 1.96 13.78 3.87
N VAL A 239 2.17 12.55 4.32
CA VAL A 239 2.17 11.35 3.49
C VAL A 239 1.09 10.41 4.00
N SER A 240 0.29 9.85 3.10
CA SER A 240 -0.72 8.85 3.47
C SER A 240 -0.92 7.84 2.36
N VAL A 241 -0.92 6.56 2.73
CA VAL A 241 -1.25 5.44 1.84
C VAL A 241 -2.73 5.14 2.01
N LEU A 242 -3.48 5.08 0.91
CA LEU A 242 -4.91 4.84 0.97
C LEU A 242 -5.19 3.39 1.35
N ALA A 243 -6.04 3.21 2.35
CA ALA A 243 -6.55 1.91 2.76
C ALA A 243 -7.60 1.40 1.77
N GLY A 244 -7.51 0.12 1.40
CA GLY A 244 -8.41 -0.50 0.43
C GLY A 244 -7.70 -0.89 -0.85
N ALA A 245 -8.49 -1.35 -1.83
CA ALA A 245 -7.99 -1.79 -3.13
C ALA A 245 -8.47 -0.82 -4.20
N MET A 246 -7.54 -0.16 -4.87
CA MET A 246 -7.87 0.71 -5.99
C MET A 246 -8.37 -0.09 -7.19
N THR A 247 -9.38 0.43 -7.87
CA THR A 247 -9.92 -0.09 -9.12
C THR A 247 -9.82 0.94 -10.24
N GLU A 248 -9.79 0.46 -11.47
CA GLU A 248 -9.77 1.32 -12.66
C GLU A 248 -11.07 2.16 -12.71
N GLY A 249 -10.96 3.44 -13.07
CA GLY A 249 -12.09 4.38 -13.07
C GLY A 249 -12.44 4.99 -11.70
N ASP A 250 -11.75 4.63 -10.61
CA ASP A 250 -11.96 5.27 -9.31
C ASP A 250 -11.53 6.75 -9.33
N THR A 251 -12.19 7.58 -8.52
CA THR A 251 -11.74 8.93 -8.20
C THR A 251 -11.19 8.98 -6.79
N LEU A 252 -9.96 9.47 -6.66
CA LEU A 252 -9.28 9.71 -5.39
C LEU A 252 -9.73 11.06 -4.83
N GLY A 253 -10.36 11.06 -3.65
CA GLY A 253 -10.93 12.25 -3.03
C GLY A 253 -10.30 12.59 -1.68
N ILE A 254 -10.27 13.89 -1.34
CA ILE A 254 -9.96 14.39 0.00
C ILE A 254 -11.10 15.29 0.47
N THR A 255 -11.58 15.10 1.70
CA THR A 255 -12.58 15.97 2.36
C THR A 255 -12.12 16.39 3.75
N VAL A 256 -12.83 17.37 4.33
CA VAL A 256 -12.68 17.77 5.75
C VAL A 256 -13.82 17.16 6.55
N GLU A 257 -13.49 16.31 7.51
CA GLU A 257 -14.46 15.47 8.21
C GLU A 257 -14.36 15.66 9.74
N PRO A 258 -15.39 15.25 10.52
CA PRO A 258 -15.26 15.18 11.97
C PRO A 258 -14.12 14.26 12.41
N SER A 259 -13.55 14.52 13.58
CA SER A 259 -12.55 13.63 14.20
C SER A 259 -13.07 12.19 14.27
N GLY A 260 -12.29 11.23 13.74
CA GLY A 260 -12.68 9.83 13.62
C GLY A 260 -13.21 9.43 12.24
N GLY A 261 -13.36 10.39 11.32
CA GLY A 261 -13.85 10.17 9.96
C GLY A 261 -15.36 9.97 9.89
N SER A 262 -15.81 9.67 8.68
CA SER A 262 -17.22 9.55 8.32
C SER A 262 -17.48 8.26 7.52
N LYS A 263 -18.73 7.78 7.52
CA LYS A 263 -19.12 6.65 6.63
C LYS A 263 -19.36 7.09 5.19
N THR A 264 -19.72 8.36 5.03
CA THR A 264 -19.96 9.04 3.76
C THR A 264 -19.46 10.47 3.89
N PRO A 265 -18.93 11.10 2.83
CA PRO A 265 -18.47 12.48 2.88
C PRO A 265 -19.49 13.44 3.51
N THR A 266 -19.07 14.24 4.49
CA THR A 266 -19.95 15.27 5.10
C THR A 266 -19.72 16.65 4.50
N THR A 267 -18.59 16.84 3.80
CA THR A 267 -18.25 18.08 3.09
C THR A 267 -17.99 17.81 1.62
N ALA A 268 -18.03 18.88 0.81
CA ALA A 268 -17.60 18.79 -0.58
C ALA A 268 -16.10 18.45 -0.64
N PRO A 269 -15.66 17.62 -1.62
CA PRO A 269 -14.24 17.33 -1.81
C PRO A 269 -13.42 18.60 -1.99
N ILE A 270 -12.34 18.72 -1.23
CA ILE A 270 -11.34 19.78 -1.39
C ILE A 270 -10.31 19.42 -2.47
N VAL A 271 -10.25 18.12 -2.83
CA VAL A 271 -9.53 17.56 -3.96
C VAL A 271 -10.32 16.36 -4.50
N ALA A 272 -10.37 16.21 -5.82
CA ALA A 272 -10.87 15.03 -6.50
C ALA A 272 -10.04 14.78 -7.77
N VAL A 273 -9.47 13.59 -7.90
CA VAL A 273 -8.59 13.20 -9.02
C VAL A 273 -9.08 11.89 -9.61
N PRO A 274 -9.56 11.87 -10.87
CA PRO A 274 -9.95 10.63 -11.52
C PRO A 274 -8.71 9.82 -11.91
N SER A 275 -8.71 8.52 -11.61
CA SER A 275 -7.82 7.56 -12.26
C SER A 275 -8.54 7.08 -13.51
N ALA A 276 -8.13 7.62 -14.66
CA ALA A 276 -8.48 7.27 -16.04
C ALA A 276 -9.70 6.36 -16.28
#